data_AF-A0A392SFF7-F1
#
_entry.id   AF-A0A392SFF7-F1
#
_cell.length_a   1.000
_cell.length_b   1.000
_cell.length_c   1.000
_cell.angle_alpha   90.00
_cell.angle_beta   90.00
_cell.angle_gamma   90.00
#
_symmetry.space_group_name_H-M   'P 1'
#
loop_
_entity.id
_entity.type
_entity.pdbx_description
1 polymer ?
#
loop_
_entity_poly.entity_id
_entity_poly.type
_entity_poly.pdbx_seq_one_letter_code
_entity_poly.pdbx_strand_id
1 'polypeptide(L)'
;MASQHELLEMFRDLHLSVKFAPGALKFGIITISSGLLEEIANCQDDELLMAKRDLIVRGTTAEFKVGADNILRCNGRVCVPDVKNLRNTILEEAHKSKLSI
;
A
#
# COMPACT_ATOMS: atom_id res chain seq x y z
N MET A 1 13.16 15.53 -25.45
CA MET A 1 14.17 15.08 -24.47
C MET A 1 13.98 15.97 -23.25
N ALA A 2 13.74 15.40 -22.07
CA ALA A 2 13.55 16.21 -20.86
C ALA A 2 14.89 16.87 -20.46
N SER A 3 14.82 18.14 -20.06
CA SER A 3 15.97 18.86 -19.54
C SER A 3 16.33 18.38 -18.12
N GLN A 4 17.59 18.58 -17.69
CA GLN A 4 18.02 18.23 -16.32
C GLN A 4 17.17 18.94 -15.25
N HIS A 5 16.68 20.15 -15.54
CA HIS A 5 15.83 20.91 -14.64
C HIS A 5 14.43 20.31 -14.51
N GLU A 6 13.81 19.91 -15.61
CA GLU A 6 12.50 19.22 -15.58
C GLU A 6 12.57 17.89 -14.82
N LEU A 7 13.66 17.12 -15.00
CA LEU A 7 13.87 15.88 -14.25
C LEU A 7 13.97 16.16 -12.74
N LEU A 8 14.66 17.22 -12.33
CA LEU A 8 14.76 17.62 -10.93
C LEU A 8 13.41 18.00 -10.33
N GLU A 9 12.58 18.73 -11.07
CA GLU A 9 11.22 19.06 -10.60
C GLU A 9 10.34 17.82 -10.47
N MET A 10 10.38 16.90 -11.44
CA MET A 10 9.60 15.66 -11.39
C MET A 10 9.98 14.77 -10.21
N PHE A 11 11.25 14.77 -9.80
CA PHE A 11 11.73 13.94 -8.70
C PHE A 11 11.64 14.60 -7.32
N ARG A 12 11.26 15.89 -7.26
CA ARG A 12 11.17 16.64 -6.00
C ARG A 12 10.23 15.99 -4.99
N ASP A 13 9.14 15.41 -5.48
CA ASP A 13 8.10 14.82 -4.62
C ASP A 13 8.36 13.34 -4.28
N LEU A 14 9.39 12.72 -4.87
CA LEU A 14 9.67 11.29 -4.70
C LEU A 14 10.47 10.95 -3.41
N HIS A 15 10.66 11.91 -2.49
CA HIS A 15 11.43 11.73 -1.24
C HIS A 15 12.79 11.04 -1.44
N LEU A 16 13.48 11.37 -2.53
CA LEU A 16 14.76 10.77 -2.88
C LEU A 16 15.91 11.39 -2.08
N SER A 17 16.84 10.56 -1.63
CA SER A 17 18.16 11.03 -1.22
C SER A 17 18.93 11.49 -2.45
N VAL A 18 19.43 12.73 -2.44
CA VAL A 18 20.23 13.29 -3.52
C VAL A 18 21.68 13.41 -3.09
N LYS A 19 22.60 12.87 -3.89
CA LYS A 19 24.05 13.03 -3.71
C LYS A 19 24.67 13.62 -4.97
N PHE A 20 25.46 14.67 -4.77
CA PHE A 20 26.21 15.31 -5.84
C PHE A 20 27.58 14.63 -6.00
N ALA A 21 27.91 14.23 -7.23
CA ALA A 21 29.20 13.71 -7.62
C ALA A 21 29.77 14.55 -8.78
N PRO A 22 31.09 14.54 -9.01
CA PRO A 22 31.66 15.24 -10.16
C PRO A 22 30.99 14.79 -11.47
N GLY A 23 30.32 15.72 -12.15
CA GLY A 23 29.61 15.46 -13.42
C GLY A 23 28.31 14.65 -13.34
N ALA A 24 27.80 14.33 -12.14
CA ALA A 24 26.59 13.53 -11.99
C ALA A 24 25.78 13.87 -10.73
N LEU A 25 24.45 13.73 -10.84
CA LEU A 25 23.56 13.63 -9.69
C LEU A 25 23.18 12.16 -9.48
N LYS A 26 23.27 11.69 -8.24
CA LYS A 26 22.79 10.36 -7.84
C LYS A 26 21.54 10.51 -6.99
N PHE A 27 20.47 9.86 -7.40
CA PHE A 27 19.23 9.75 -6.65
C PHE A 27 19.15 8.34 -6.04
N GLY A 28 18.78 8.25 -4.76
CA GLY A 28 18.57 6.99 -4.07
C GLY A 28 17.24 7.01 -3.33
N ILE A 29 16.49 5.91 -3.39
CA ILE A 29 15.29 5.71 -2.59
C ILE A 29 15.54 4.56 -1.62
N ILE A 30 15.15 4.75 -0.37
CA ILE A 30 15.05 3.67 0.61
C ILE A 30 13.58 3.56 0.96
N THR A 31 12.97 2.46 0.53
CA THR A 31 11.58 2.15 0.87
C THR A 31 11.58 1.35 2.16
N ILE A 32 11.05 1.95 3.23
CA ILE A 32 10.72 1.23 4.46
C ILE A 32 9.23 0.89 4.36
N SER A 33 8.93 -0.39 4.16
CA SER A 33 7.55 -0.89 4.12
C SER A 33 7.18 -1.55 5.44
N SER A 34 5.93 -1.35 5.86
CA SER A 34 5.33 -2.09 6.97
C SER A 34 4.87 -3.46 6.49
N GLY A 35 5.04 -4.49 7.32
CA GLY A 35 4.46 -5.84 7.09
C GLY A 35 2.95 -5.89 7.26
N LEU A 36 2.31 -4.78 7.65
CA LEU A 36 0.88 -4.72 7.97
C LEU A 36 -0.03 -5.24 6.85
N LEU A 37 0.26 -4.96 5.58
CA LEU A 37 -0.56 -5.46 4.47
C LEU A 37 -0.46 -6.98 4.30
N GLU A 38 0.72 -7.55 4.53
CA GLU A 38 0.93 -9.00 4.51
C GLU A 38 0.22 -9.65 5.70
N GLU A 39 0.29 -9.04 6.88
CA GLU A 39 -0.44 -9.49 8.07
C GLU A 39 -1.96 -9.48 7.84
N ILE A 40 -2.50 -8.40 7.26
CA ILE A 40 -3.91 -8.34 6.88
C ILE A 40 -4.23 -9.46 5.87
N ALA A 41 -3.42 -9.64 4.83
CA ALA A 41 -3.65 -10.66 3.80
C ALA A 41 -3.75 -12.08 4.41
N ASN A 42 -2.86 -12.40 5.35
CA ASN A 42 -2.80 -13.70 6.03
C ASN A 42 -3.99 -13.94 6.97
N CYS A 43 -4.67 -12.88 7.42
CA CYS A 43 -5.85 -12.97 8.29
C CYS A 43 -7.18 -12.84 7.54
N GLN A 44 -7.19 -12.72 6.21
CA GLN A 44 -8.43 -12.70 5.41
C GLN A 44 -9.03 -14.10 5.17
N ASP A 45 -8.96 -14.95 6.19
CA ASP A 45 -9.50 -16.31 6.23
C ASP A 45 -10.81 -16.41 7.03
N ASP A 46 -11.30 -15.29 7.57
CA ASP A 46 -12.59 -15.25 8.27
C ASP A 46 -13.76 -15.60 7.34
N GLU A 47 -14.77 -16.24 7.92
CA GLU A 47 -15.92 -16.79 7.20
C GLU A 47 -16.67 -15.73 6.38
N LEU A 48 -16.75 -14.49 6.87
CA LEU A 48 -17.43 -13.40 6.18
C LEU A 48 -16.66 -12.96 4.93
N LEU A 49 -15.34 -12.79 5.02
CA LEU A 49 -14.50 -12.42 3.88
C LEU A 49 -14.36 -13.57 2.88
N MET A 50 -14.32 -14.82 3.33
CA MET A 50 -14.35 -16.00 2.45
C MET A 50 -15.65 -16.06 1.64
N ALA A 51 -16.80 -15.81 2.27
CA ALA A 51 -18.07 -15.69 1.55
C ALA A 51 -18.04 -14.57 0.50
N LYS A 52 -17.33 -13.45 0.74
CA LYS A 52 -17.14 -12.40 -0.28
C LYS A 52 -16.24 -12.86 -1.42
N ARG A 53 -15.19 -13.65 -1.16
CA ARG A 53 -14.37 -14.27 -2.21
C ARG A 53 -15.19 -15.21 -3.08
N ASP A 54 -16.10 -15.98 -2.50
CA ASP A 54 -17.02 -16.84 -3.28
C ASP A 54 -17.95 -16.03 -4.20
N LEU A 55 -18.42 -14.87 -3.75
CA LEU A 55 -19.21 -13.97 -4.61
C LEU A 55 -18.42 -13.47 -5.82
N ILE A 56 -17.11 -13.27 -5.68
CA ILE A 56 -16.20 -12.91 -6.79
C ILE A 56 -16.09 -14.08 -7.76
N VAL A 57 -15.85 -15.30 -7.26
CA VAL A 57 -15.74 -16.51 -8.09
C VAL A 57 -17.03 -16.75 -8.89
N ARG A 58 -18.18 -16.49 -8.26
CA ARG A 58 -19.50 -16.59 -8.91
C ARG A 58 -19.81 -15.43 -9.88
N GLY A 59 -18.98 -14.39 -9.92
CA GLY A 59 -19.20 -13.19 -10.76
C GLY A 59 -20.42 -12.36 -10.32
N THR A 60 -20.86 -12.51 -9.07
CA THR A 60 -22.09 -11.87 -8.54
C THR A 60 -21.85 -10.53 -7.84
N THR A 61 -20.60 -10.05 -7.82
CA THR A 61 -20.23 -8.78 -7.18
C THR A 61 -19.25 -7.99 -8.04
N ALA A 62 -19.45 -6.67 -8.12
CA ALA A 62 -18.54 -5.73 -8.78
C ALA A 62 -17.72 -4.88 -7.78
N GLU A 63 -18.21 -4.80 -6.54
CA GLU A 63 -17.64 -4.02 -5.44
C GLU A 63 -16.44 -4.72 -4.80
N PHE A 64 -16.47 -6.06 -4.71
CA PHE A 64 -15.36 -6.85 -4.17
C PHE A 64 -14.39 -7.29 -5.27
N LYS A 65 -13.09 -7.15 -5.01
CA LYS A 65 -12.01 -7.57 -5.91
C LYS A 65 -10.82 -8.08 -5.12
N VAL A 66 -10.11 -9.08 -5.65
CA VAL A 66 -8.81 -9.50 -5.13
C VAL A 66 -7.72 -8.79 -5.95
N GLY A 67 -6.80 -8.10 -5.28
CA GLY A 67 -5.67 -7.44 -5.95
C GLY A 67 -4.54 -8.41 -6.30
N ALA A 68 -3.53 -7.90 -7.01
CA ALA A 68 -2.33 -8.67 -7.36
C ALA A 68 -1.51 -9.13 -6.13
N ASP A 69 -1.72 -8.47 -5.00
CA ASP A 69 -1.18 -8.81 -3.68
C ASP A 69 -2.03 -9.84 -2.92
N ASN A 70 -3.01 -10.47 -3.57
CA ASN A 70 -3.97 -11.40 -2.97
C ASN A 70 -4.87 -10.82 -1.87
N ILE A 71 -4.89 -9.50 -1.72
CA ILE A 71 -5.73 -8.80 -0.73
C ILE A 71 -7.12 -8.53 -1.31
N LEU A 72 -8.14 -9.00 -0.58
CA LEU A 72 -9.54 -8.67 -0.82
C LEU A 72 -9.79 -7.19 -0.51
N ARG A 73 -10.40 -6.51 -1.46
CA ARG A 73 -10.79 -5.10 -1.37
C ARG A 73 -12.27 -4.92 -1.68
N CYS A 74 -12.91 -4.01 -0.98
CA CYS A 74 -14.25 -3.50 -1.28
C CYS A 74 -14.14 -2.06 -1.79
N ASN A 75 -14.56 -1.80 -3.03
CA ASN A 75 -14.47 -0.49 -3.67
C ASN A 75 -13.07 0.14 -3.58
N GLY A 76 -12.03 -0.67 -3.75
CA GLY A 76 -10.62 -0.26 -3.68
C GLY A 76 -10.03 -0.17 -2.25
N ARG A 77 -10.85 -0.32 -1.20
CA ARG A 77 -10.38 -0.32 0.20
C ARG A 77 -10.10 -1.72 0.69
N VAL A 78 -9.03 -1.89 1.47
CA VAL A 78 -8.66 -3.20 2.05
C VAL A 78 -9.72 -3.66 3.04
N CYS A 79 -10.21 -4.89 2.87
CA CYS A 79 -11.08 -5.53 3.84
C CYS A 79 -10.25 -5.98 5.05
N VAL A 80 -10.52 -5.42 6.22
CA VAL A 80 -9.80 -5.76 7.45
C VAL A 80 -10.67 -6.70 8.28
N PRO A 81 -10.20 -7.92 8.58
CA PRO A 81 -10.90 -8.86 9.45
C PRO A 81 -10.95 -8.34 10.91
N ASP A 82 -12.01 -8.66 11.65
CA ASP A 82 -12.17 -8.25 13.06
C ASP A 82 -11.38 -9.16 14.01
N VAL A 83 -10.07 -9.25 13.78
CA VAL A 83 -9.15 -10.00 14.63
C VAL A 83 -8.58 -9.03 15.66
N LYS A 84 -8.69 -9.41 16.95
CA LYS A 84 -8.08 -8.62 18.04
C LYS A 84 -6.57 -8.54 17.76
N ASN A 85 -6.08 -7.30 17.63
CA ASN A 85 -4.70 -6.84 17.35
C ASN A 85 -4.58 -6.05 16.04
N LEU A 86 -5.13 -6.51 14.90
CA LEU A 86 -4.98 -5.82 13.61
C LEU A 86 -5.50 -4.38 13.65
N ARG A 87 -6.65 -4.16 14.29
CA ARG A 87 -7.21 -2.82 14.48
C ARG A 87 -6.25 -1.90 15.25
N ASN A 88 -5.58 -2.40 16.28
CA ASN A 88 -4.63 -1.62 17.07
C ASN A 88 -3.37 -1.34 16.25
N THR A 89 -2.84 -2.35 15.54
CA THR A 89 -1.68 -2.18 14.66
C THR A 89 -1.96 -1.13 13.58
N ILE A 90 -3.13 -1.14 12.95
CA ILE A 90 -3.54 -0.12 11.97
C ILE A 90 -3.56 1.28 12.60
N LEU A 91 -4.11 1.42 13.80
CA LEU A 91 -4.17 2.71 14.49
C LEU A 91 -2.78 3.22 14.91
N GLU A 92 -1.91 2.33 15.38
CA GLU A 92 -0.53 2.66 15.73
C GLU A 92 0.29 3.09 14.51
N GLU A 93 0.19 2.35 13.40
CA GLU A 93 0.87 2.69 12.15
C GLU A 93 0.34 4.00 11.56
N ALA A 94 -0.98 4.24 11.63
CA ALA A 94 -1.59 5.50 11.22
C ALA A 94 -1.09 6.67 12.08
N HIS A 95 -0.98 6.50 13.40
CA HIS A 95 -0.44 7.52 14.31
C HIS A 95 1.05 7.82 14.07
N LYS A 96 1.86 6.80 13.75
CA LYS A 96 3.29 6.98 13.42
C LYS A 96 3.49 7.63 12.05
N SER A 97 2.52 7.51 11.15
CA SER A 97 2.60 8.10 9.82
C SER A 97 2.59 9.62 9.90
N LYS A 98 3.67 10.25 9.41
CA LYS A 98 3.75 11.71 9.24
C LYS A 98 2.76 12.26 8.20
N LEU A 99 2.01 11.38 7.56
CA LEU A 99 0.99 11.69 6.55
C LEU A 99 -0.44 11.63 7.13
N SER A 100 -0.59 11.63 8.46
CA SER A 100 -1.91 11.84 9.08
C SER A 100 -2.45 13.20 8.66
N ILE A 101 -3.59 13.19 7.96
CA ILE A 101 -4.33 14.38 7.48
C ILE A 101 -5.19 14.94 8.62
#